data_AF-H8XSV2-F1
#
_entry.id   AF-H8XSV2-F1
#
_cell.length_a   1.000
_cell.length_b   1.000
_cell.length_c   1.000
_cell.angle_alpha   90.00
_cell.angle_beta   90.00
_cell.angle_gamma   90.00
#
_symmetry.space_group_name_H-M   'P 1'
#
loop_
_entity.id
_entity.type
_entity.pdbx_description
1 polymer ?
#
loop_
_entity_poly.entity_id
_entity_poly.type
_entity_poly.pdbx_seq_one_letter_code
_entity_poly.pdbx_strand_id
1 'polypeptide(L)'
;MTKGCTRKCSFCSVPILEPTYKPKINTIDKFKEIKDRFGEQQNLLLMDNNVLASPQFVEIIDEIKAMGFYKGATFVEPNQFEIAIKNLKEGFNDIAFIKKCFYLLNELLTKRIKNKDKAEEFRSILDSYHLLNIKTTTKENLINSFPELNPLFEKYRDKTAKARYVDFNQGTDARYVTDELMNKMSEIPIRPLRVAFDYLGMEKQYVNAVRLAAKYDIKELSNYLLYNFKDKPEELYRRMEINIELAEELNLHIFSFPMKYIPLFGEDAKHREYVGNHWNKKYIRAIQSILNVTKGIVASGRNFFERAFGKDVNEFYEILHMPETYIVYRSLFEETGLTDIWKSEFRAIKESNFWDEVKIIIENSDFKNLEDKTKNPDILSFLKHYTITRDDVNEEDKEVEKIRKRYNNLIKKDKFVNLTLTYDFE
;
A
#
# COMPACT_ATOMS: atom_id res chain seq x y z
N MET A 1 8.70 14.23 18.97
CA MET A 1 8.01 14.38 17.65
C MET A 1 7.86 15.85 17.31
N THR A 2 7.54 16.19 16.06
CA THR A 2 7.26 17.52 15.52
C THR A 2 5.75 17.71 15.24
N LYS A 3 5.34 18.93 14.88
CA LYS A 3 4.00 19.22 14.34
C LYS A 3 4.10 20.21 13.19
N GLY A 4 3.31 20.05 12.14
CA GLY A 4 3.37 20.85 10.91
C GLY A 4 4.50 20.41 9.98
N CYS A 5 4.68 21.15 8.89
CA CYS A 5 5.77 20.95 7.94
C CYS A 5 6.36 22.31 7.53
N THR A 6 7.68 22.37 7.37
CA THR A 6 8.38 23.59 6.92
C THR A 6 8.19 23.86 5.43
N ARG A 7 7.69 22.86 4.68
CA ARG A 7 7.41 22.96 3.24
C ARG A 7 6.00 23.51 3.00
N LYS A 8 5.81 24.17 1.86
CA LYS A 8 4.51 24.69 1.40
C LYS A 8 4.11 24.08 0.06
N CYS A 9 4.19 22.76 -0.05
CA CYS A 9 3.85 22.03 -1.28
C CYS A 9 2.40 22.32 -1.66
N SER A 10 2.15 22.68 -2.92
CA SER A 10 0.83 23.08 -3.42
C SER A 10 -0.24 21.99 -3.35
N PHE A 11 0.18 20.72 -3.30
CA PHE A 11 -0.70 19.57 -3.20
C PHE A 11 -0.96 19.12 -1.75
N CYS A 12 -0.30 19.72 -0.76
CA CYS A 12 -0.29 19.24 0.61
C CYS A 12 -1.24 20.05 1.50
N SER A 13 -2.03 19.38 2.33
CA SER A 13 -2.94 20.01 3.29
C SER A 13 -2.27 20.42 4.60
N VAL A 14 -1.10 19.87 4.93
CA VAL A 14 -0.41 20.11 6.20
C VAL A 14 -0.18 21.60 6.47
N PRO A 15 0.33 22.43 5.53
CA PRO A 15 0.56 23.86 5.79
C PRO A 15 -0.73 24.65 6.06
N ILE A 16 -1.90 24.08 5.75
CA ILE A 16 -3.21 24.70 5.94
C ILE A 16 -3.78 24.29 7.30
N LEU A 17 -3.73 22.99 7.62
CA LEU A 17 -4.23 22.44 8.89
C LEU A 17 -3.29 22.75 10.06
N GLU A 18 -1.99 22.82 9.79
CA GLU A 18 -0.92 23.03 10.75
C GLU A 18 0.03 24.14 10.25
N PRO A 19 -0.43 25.41 10.21
CA PRO A 19 0.30 26.51 9.56
C PRO A 19 1.60 26.90 10.26
N THR A 20 1.78 26.49 11.52
CA THR A 20 2.98 26.76 12.30
C THR A 20 3.72 25.47 12.59
N TYR A 21 4.94 25.37 12.06
CA TYR A 21 5.83 24.26 12.37
C TYR A 21 6.31 24.35 13.83
N LYS A 22 6.17 23.26 14.57
CA LYS A 22 6.71 23.09 15.92
C LYS A 22 7.85 22.07 15.84
N PRO A 23 9.11 22.48 16.11
CA PRO A 23 10.26 21.60 15.98
C PRO A 23 10.23 20.43 16.98
N LYS A 24 9.53 20.60 18.10
CA LYS A 24 9.29 19.53 19.07
C LYS A 24 7.97 19.74 19.81
N ILE A 25 7.31 18.65 20.14
CA ILE A 25 6.13 18.60 21.00
C ILE A 25 6.37 17.65 22.17
N ASN A 26 5.92 18.03 23.36
CA ASN A 26 6.01 17.20 24.56
C ASN A 26 4.96 16.09 24.49
N THR A 27 5.41 14.85 24.28
CA THR A 27 4.53 13.68 24.09
C THR A 27 4.79 12.54 25.07
N ILE A 28 5.85 12.62 25.87
CA ILE A 28 6.27 11.55 26.78
C ILE A 28 5.15 11.14 27.73
N ASP A 29 4.42 12.09 28.31
CA ASP A 29 3.37 11.79 29.29
C ASP A 29 2.20 11.01 28.66
N LYS A 30 1.88 11.28 27.39
CA LYS A 30 0.86 10.51 26.66
C LYS A 30 1.29 9.06 26.44
N PHE A 31 2.57 8.84 26.14
CA PHE A 31 3.10 7.48 25.99
C PHE A 31 3.12 6.72 27.32
N LYS A 32 3.45 7.40 28.43
CA LYS A 32 3.36 6.83 29.78
C LYS A 32 1.93 6.44 30.13
N GLU A 33 0.97 7.34 29.91
CA GLU A 33 -0.45 7.05 30.15
C GLU A 33 -0.94 5.84 29.35
N ILE A 34 -0.56 5.75 28.07
CA ILE A 34 -0.89 4.60 27.22
C ILE A 34 -0.26 3.32 27.77
N LYS A 35 1.02 3.37 28.17
CA LYS A 35 1.72 2.21 28.74
C LYS A 35 1.07 1.75 30.05
N ASP A 36 0.73 2.67 30.94
CA ASP A 36 0.15 2.36 32.26
C ASP A 36 -1.28 1.80 32.17
N ARG A 37 -2.03 2.23 31.13
CA ARG A 37 -3.42 1.85 30.93
C ARG A 37 -3.59 0.62 30.05
N PHE A 38 -2.81 0.48 28.98
CA PHE A 38 -2.98 -0.56 27.97
C PHE A 38 -1.82 -1.54 27.89
N GLY A 39 -0.78 -1.33 28.71
CA GLY A 39 0.48 -2.06 28.61
C GLY A 39 1.40 -1.46 27.57
N GLU A 40 2.65 -1.90 27.61
CA GLU A 40 3.63 -1.53 26.59
C GLU A 40 3.18 -2.02 25.20
N GLN A 41 3.44 -1.20 24.18
CA GLN A 41 3.11 -1.50 22.80
C GLN A 41 4.35 -1.98 22.04
N GLN A 42 4.16 -2.95 21.15
CA GLN A 42 5.27 -3.53 20.39
C GLN A 42 5.96 -2.50 19.48
N ASN A 43 5.16 -1.78 18.69
CA ASN A 43 5.64 -0.88 17.63
C ASN A 43 5.24 0.58 17.92
N LEU A 44 5.99 1.52 17.36
CA LEU A 44 5.75 2.95 17.44
C LEU A 44 5.44 3.51 16.05
N LEU A 45 4.18 3.87 15.82
CA LEU A 45 3.74 4.54 14.59
C LEU A 45 3.65 6.05 14.81
N LEU A 46 4.40 6.83 14.06
CA LEU A 46 4.49 8.28 14.19
C LEU A 46 3.92 8.97 12.96
N MET A 47 2.85 9.73 13.14
CA MET A 47 2.22 10.54 12.08
C MET A 47 2.90 11.92 11.95
N ASP A 48 4.22 11.92 11.95
CA ASP A 48 5.05 13.14 11.93
C ASP A 48 5.32 13.59 10.50
N ASN A 49 4.87 14.78 10.14
CA ASN A 49 4.89 15.28 8.76
C ASN A 49 6.30 15.58 8.22
N ASN A 50 7.27 15.91 9.09
CA ASN A 50 8.64 16.22 8.66
C ASN A 50 9.65 16.24 9.82
N VAL A 51 9.91 15.08 10.41
CA VAL A 51 10.81 14.98 11.58
C VAL A 51 12.24 15.45 11.30
N LEU A 52 12.74 15.22 10.07
CA LEU A 52 14.10 15.57 9.66
C LEU A 52 14.33 17.08 9.53
N ALA A 53 13.28 17.88 9.39
CA ALA A 53 13.39 19.34 9.37
C ALA A 53 13.66 19.93 10.77
N SER A 54 13.55 19.14 11.84
CA SER A 54 13.68 19.64 13.20
C SER A 54 15.15 19.84 13.58
N PRO A 55 15.52 21.02 14.11
CA PRO A 55 16.84 21.19 14.74
C PRO A 55 17.01 20.33 15.99
N GLN A 56 15.92 19.79 16.55
CA GLN A 56 15.91 18.91 17.72
C GLN A 56 15.77 17.43 17.33
N PHE A 57 16.07 17.07 16.07
CA PHE A 57 15.96 15.69 15.59
C PHE A 57 16.73 14.69 16.47
N VAL A 58 17.96 15.03 16.86
CA VAL A 58 18.80 14.18 17.72
C VAL A 58 18.09 13.90 19.05
N GLU A 59 17.56 14.93 19.71
CA GLU A 59 16.80 14.77 20.95
C GLU A 59 15.54 13.91 20.78
N ILE A 60 14.83 14.07 19.66
CA ILE A 60 13.63 13.27 19.36
C ILE A 60 13.99 11.79 19.24
N ILE A 61 15.10 11.47 18.57
CA ILE A 61 15.58 10.09 18.45
C ILE A 61 16.02 9.55 19.81
N ASP A 62 16.70 10.34 20.64
CA ASP A 62 17.09 9.94 21.99
C ASP A 62 15.88 9.68 22.90
N GLU A 63 14.83 10.49 22.79
CA GLU A 63 13.55 10.22 23.46
C GLU A 63 12.92 8.90 23.01
N ILE A 64 12.92 8.60 21.71
CA ILE A 64 12.42 7.33 21.16
C ILE A 64 13.20 6.14 21.73
N LYS A 65 14.52 6.25 21.81
CA LYS A 65 15.38 5.23 22.42
C LYS A 65 15.08 5.07 23.92
N ALA A 66 14.92 6.18 24.65
CA ALA A 66 14.58 6.17 26.07
C ALA A 66 13.20 5.53 26.35
N MET A 67 12.28 5.58 25.38
CA MET A 67 11.00 4.85 25.43
C MET A 67 11.14 3.33 25.17
N GLY A 68 12.35 2.83 24.91
CA GLY A 68 12.62 1.41 24.68
C GLY A 68 12.65 0.99 23.21
N PHE A 69 12.69 1.95 22.27
CA PHE A 69 12.79 1.70 20.83
C PHE A 69 14.21 2.00 20.32
N TYR A 70 15.18 1.16 20.66
CA TYR A 70 16.55 1.22 20.13
C TYR A 70 16.80 0.07 19.14
N LYS A 71 17.83 0.18 18.28
CA LYS A 71 18.16 -0.87 17.30
C LYS A 71 18.39 -2.22 18.01
N GLY A 72 17.64 -3.24 17.60
CA GLY A 72 17.67 -4.57 18.23
C GLY A 72 16.76 -4.74 19.46
N ALA A 73 16.00 -3.72 19.86
CA ALA A 73 15.07 -3.83 20.97
C ALA A 73 13.97 -4.88 20.71
N THR A 74 13.69 -5.67 21.74
CA THR A 74 12.62 -6.66 21.74
C THR A 74 11.47 -6.26 22.67
N PHE A 75 10.29 -6.77 22.39
CA PHE A 75 9.08 -6.61 23.16
C PHE A 75 8.56 -7.98 23.59
N VAL A 76 8.25 -8.12 24.87
CA VAL A 76 7.47 -9.23 25.40
C VAL A 76 6.13 -8.66 25.82
N GLU A 77 5.05 -9.27 25.34
CA GLU A 77 3.71 -8.79 25.66
C GLU A 77 3.49 -8.87 27.18
N PRO A 78 3.02 -7.78 27.83
CA PRO A 78 2.72 -7.84 29.26
C PRO A 78 1.46 -8.69 29.51
N ASN A 79 1.17 -8.99 30.77
CA ASN A 79 -0.04 -9.71 31.13
C ASN A 79 -1.29 -8.87 30.82
N GLN A 80 -1.86 -9.07 29.62
CA GLN A 80 -3.02 -8.32 29.14
C GLN A 80 -4.28 -8.59 29.96
N PHE A 81 -4.38 -9.74 30.64
CA PHE A 81 -5.49 -10.06 31.53
C PHE A 81 -5.41 -9.25 32.82
N GLU A 82 -4.24 -9.17 33.44
CA GLU A 82 -4.00 -8.31 34.61
C GLU A 82 -4.29 -6.84 34.30
N ILE A 83 -3.81 -6.33 33.16
CA ILE A 83 -4.10 -4.97 32.70
C ILE A 83 -5.61 -4.77 32.51
N ALA A 84 -6.31 -5.73 31.91
CA ALA A 84 -7.75 -5.62 31.70
C ALA A 84 -8.53 -5.62 33.03
N ILE A 85 -8.14 -6.45 33.99
CA ILE A 85 -8.76 -6.50 35.32
C ILE A 85 -8.51 -5.22 36.11
N LYS A 86 -7.30 -4.65 36.03
CA LYS A 86 -7.00 -3.33 36.62
C LYS A 86 -7.97 -2.26 36.08
N ASN A 87 -8.14 -2.18 34.75
CA ASN A 87 -9.05 -1.21 34.13
C ASN A 87 -10.52 -1.43 34.53
N LEU A 88 -10.95 -2.69 34.67
CA LEU A 88 -12.29 -3.01 35.18
C LEU A 88 -12.46 -2.53 36.63
N LYS A 89 -11.48 -2.75 37.51
CA LYS A 89 -11.52 -2.24 38.89
C LYS A 89 -11.62 -0.71 38.95
N GLU A 90 -11.00 -0.02 38.00
CA GLU A 90 -11.07 1.44 37.86
C GLU A 90 -12.36 1.95 37.19
N GLY A 91 -13.20 1.06 36.63
CA GLY A 91 -14.42 1.44 35.92
C GLY A 91 -14.19 2.05 34.53
N PHE A 92 -13.01 1.83 33.96
CA PHE A 92 -12.65 2.38 32.66
C PHE A 92 -13.15 1.48 31.52
N ASN A 93 -14.19 1.92 30.82
CA ASN A 93 -14.75 1.25 29.64
C ASN A 93 -15.05 -0.25 29.87
N ASP A 94 -15.89 -0.53 30.86
CA ASP A 94 -16.20 -1.90 31.30
C ASP A 94 -16.65 -2.81 30.14
N ILE A 95 -17.46 -2.30 29.22
CA ILE A 95 -17.95 -3.06 28.06
C ILE A 95 -16.78 -3.60 27.21
N ALA A 96 -15.77 -2.77 26.94
CA ALA A 96 -14.63 -3.19 26.14
C ALA A 96 -13.73 -4.17 26.90
N PHE A 97 -13.48 -3.94 28.19
CA PHE A 97 -12.58 -4.79 28.96
C PHE A 97 -13.20 -6.12 29.39
N ILE A 98 -14.52 -6.21 29.58
CA ILE A 98 -15.24 -7.50 29.72
C ILE A 98 -15.02 -8.34 28.47
N LYS A 99 -15.25 -7.76 27.28
CA LYS A 99 -15.01 -8.45 26.00
C LYS A 99 -13.55 -8.87 25.86
N LYS A 100 -12.60 -7.98 26.18
CA LYS A 100 -11.16 -8.27 26.13
C LYS A 100 -10.79 -9.45 27.02
N CYS A 101 -11.21 -9.46 28.29
CA CYS A 101 -10.97 -10.57 29.22
C CYS A 101 -11.53 -11.88 28.66
N PHE A 102 -12.78 -11.89 28.20
CA PHE A 102 -13.40 -13.07 27.62
C PHE A 102 -12.58 -13.66 26.48
N TYR A 103 -12.16 -12.83 25.50
CA TYR A 103 -11.37 -13.31 24.37
C TYR A 103 -9.97 -13.77 24.77
N LEU A 104 -9.31 -13.09 25.72
CA LEU A 104 -8.00 -13.50 26.23
C LEU A 104 -8.06 -14.87 26.91
N LEU A 105 -9.05 -15.09 27.79
CA LEU A 105 -9.23 -16.36 28.50
C LEU A 105 -9.58 -17.49 27.52
N ASN A 106 -10.47 -17.23 26.56
CA ASN A 106 -10.84 -18.21 25.55
C ASN A 106 -9.68 -18.55 24.60
N GLU A 107 -8.86 -17.57 24.21
CA GLU A 107 -7.65 -17.82 23.42
C GLU A 107 -6.66 -18.69 24.20
N LEU A 108 -6.46 -18.40 25.49
CA LEU A 108 -5.58 -19.20 26.34
C LEU A 108 -6.05 -20.67 26.40
N LEU A 109 -7.33 -20.89 26.69
CA LEU A 109 -7.94 -22.23 26.77
C LEU A 109 -7.83 -22.99 25.45
N THR A 110 -8.15 -22.34 24.33
CA THR A 110 -8.25 -23.02 23.03
C THR A 110 -6.91 -23.18 22.31
N LYS A 111 -5.98 -22.24 22.48
CA LYS A 111 -4.74 -22.19 21.68
C LYS A 111 -3.48 -22.42 22.50
N ARG A 112 -3.43 -22.10 23.78
CA ARG A 112 -2.18 -22.08 24.56
C ARG A 112 -2.04 -23.24 25.54
N ILE A 113 -3.09 -23.59 26.27
CA ILE A 113 -3.05 -24.73 27.20
C ILE A 113 -3.19 -26.04 26.40
N LYS A 114 -2.07 -26.70 26.13
CA LYS A 114 -2.04 -27.96 25.34
C LYS A 114 -2.31 -29.21 26.17
N ASN A 115 -2.00 -29.19 27.46
CA ASN A 115 -2.26 -30.30 28.36
C ASN A 115 -3.78 -30.36 28.66
N LYS A 116 -4.41 -31.50 28.36
CA LYS A 116 -5.86 -31.68 28.48
C LYS A 116 -6.37 -31.52 29.92
N ASP A 117 -5.68 -32.11 30.89
CA ASP A 117 -6.09 -32.03 32.30
C ASP A 117 -6.03 -30.59 32.80
N LYS A 118 -4.98 -29.85 32.41
CA LYS A 118 -4.85 -28.42 32.74
C LYS A 118 -5.85 -27.53 32.00
N ALA A 119 -6.23 -27.89 30.78
CA ALA A 119 -7.28 -27.19 30.06
C ALA A 119 -8.63 -27.40 30.73
N GLU A 120 -8.92 -28.61 31.22
CA GLU A 120 -10.17 -28.93 31.92
C GLU A 120 -10.22 -28.25 33.31
N GLU A 121 -9.11 -28.23 34.04
CA GLU A 121 -8.96 -27.46 35.29
C GLU A 121 -9.27 -25.97 35.05
N PHE A 122 -8.65 -25.37 34.02
CA PHE A 122 -8.89 -23.98 33.65
C PHE A 122 -10.35 -23.74 33.23
N ARG A 123 -10.92 -24.64 32.42
CA ARG A 123 -12.33 -24.59 31.99
C ARG A 123 -13.29 -24.66 33.17
N SER A 124 -13.01 -25.51 34.15
CA SER A 124 -13.81 -25.64 35.37
C SER A 124 -13.86 -24.34 36.17
N ILE A 125 -12.72 -23.64 36.26
CA ILE A 125 -12.68 -22.30 36.89
C ILE A 125 -13.50 -21.30 36.06
N LEU A 126 -13.38 -21.29 34.73
CA LEU A 126 -14.21 -20.39 33.92
C LEU A 126 -15.72 -20.65 34.09
N ASP A 127 -16.13 -21.91 34.22
CA ASP A 127 -17.55 -22.27 34.38
C ASP A 127 -18.10 -21.86 35.74
N SER A 128 -17.33 -22.06 36.83
CA SER A 128 -17.75 -21.68 38.19
C SER A 128 -18.02 -20.17 38.34
N TYR A 129 -17.36 -19.36 37.51
CA TYR A 129 -17.58 -17.91 37.41
C TYR A 129 -18.44 -17.48 36.20
N HIS A 130 -19.06 -18.42 35.48
CA HIS A 130 -19.92 -18.15 34.31
C HIS A 130 -19.22 -17.37 33.16
N LEU A 131 -17.92 -17.62 32.95
CA LEU A 131 -17.07 -16.93 31.96
C LEU A 131 -16.96 -17.67 30.63
N LEU A 132 -17.63 -18.82 30.45
CA LEU A 132 -17.60 -19.60 29.22
C LEU A 132 -18.42 -18.98 28.06
N ASN A 133 -19.34 -18.07 28.36
CA ASN A 133 -20.15 -17.37 27.35
C ASN A 133 -20.06 -15.86 27.54
N ILE A 134 -19.85 -15.13 26.44
CA ILE A 134 -19.77 -13.66 26.47
C ILE A 134 -21.03 -13.01 27.05
N LYS A 135 -22.20 -13.62 26.88
CA LYS A 135 -23.48 -13.10 27.40
C LYS A 135 -23.63 -13.26 28.91
N THR A 136 -22.94 -14.22 29.52
CA THR A 136 -22.98 -14.47 30.98
C THR A 136 -21.78 -13.87 31.70
N THR A 137 -20.75 -13.47 30.96
CA THR A 137 -19.53 -12.87 31.52
C THR A 137 -19.84 -11.49 32.10
N THR A 138 -19.68 -11.33 33.42
CA THR A 138 -19.87 -10.04 34.12
C THR A 138 -18.54 -9.48 34.64
N LYS A 139 -18.57 -8.19 34.95
CA LYS A 139 -17.45 -7.49 35.59
C LYS A 139 -17.11 -8.09 36.96
N GLU A 140 -18.11 -8.33 37.81
CA GLU A 140 -17.85 -8.89 39.15
C GLU A 140 -17.20 -10.26 39.06
N ASN A 141 -17.69 -11.14 38.18
CA ASN A 141 -17.15 -12.49 38.05
C ASN A 141 -15.72 -12.50 37.52
N LEU A 142 -15.39 -11.61 36.57
CA LEU A 142 -14.01 -11.44 36.11
C LEU A 142 -13.07 -10.96 37.22
N ILE A 143 -13.50 -10.00 38.03
CA ILE A 143 -12.70 -9.48 39.15
C ILE A 143 -12.51 -10.55 40.23
N ASN A 144 -13.57 -11.31 40.56
CA ASN A 144 -13.55 -12.33 41.60
C ASN A 144 -12.72 -13.56 41.20
N SER A 145 -12.76 -13.95 39.92
CA SER A 145 -11.97 -15.07 39.39
C SER A 145 -10.48 -14.76 39.20
N PHE A 146 -10.08 -13.48 39.23
CA PHE A 146 -8.72 -13.06 38.93
C PHE A 146 -7.63 -13.76 39.79
N PRO A 147 -7.77 -13.93 41.11
CA PRO A 147 -6.75 -14.60 41.92
C PRO A 147 -6.48 -16.05 41.50
N GLU A 148 -7.49 -16.76 41.00
CA GLU A 148 -7.38 -18.14 40.54
C GLU A 148 -6.90 -18.23 39.09
N LEU A 149 -7.43 -17.37 38.21
CA LEU A 149 -7.13 -17.40 36.78
C LEU A 149 -5.77 -16.77 36.44
N ASN A 150 -5.34 -15.72 37.15
CA ASN A 150 -4.13 -14.98 36.78
C ASN A 150 -2.84 -15.81 36.85
N PRO A 151 -2.59 -16.66 37.87
CA PRO A 151 -1.41 -17.52 37.88
C PRO A 151 -1.36 -18.48 36.68
N LEU A 152 -2.50 -19.02 36.27
CA LEU A 152 -2.62 -19.89 35.09
C LEU A 152 -2.44 -19.08 33.79
N PHE A 153 -3.05 -17.90 33.71
CA PHE A 153 -2.88 -16.99 32.59
C PHE A 153 -1.42 -16.59 32.40
N GLU A 154 -0.76 -16.14 33.46
CA GLU A 154 0.65 -15.76 33.44
C GLU A 154 1.54 -16.94 33.05
N LYS A 155 1.22 -18.16 33.51
CA LYS A 155 1.99 -19.37 33.15
C LYS A 155 1.93 -19.70 31.66
N TYR A 156 0.75 -19.60 31.04
CA TYR A 156 0.51 -20.09 29.68
C TYR A 156 0.43 -19.01 28.60
N ARG A 157 0.41 -17.72 28.96
CA ARG A 157 0.42 -16.63 27.97
C ARG A 157 1.69 -16.67 27.12
N ASP A 158 1.61 -16.04 25.95
CA ASP A 158 2.77 -15.88 25.09
C ASP A 158 3.79 -14.93 25.74
N LYS A 159 5.04 -15.40 25.81
CA LYS A 159 6.20 -14.63 26.29
C LYS A 159 7.30 -14.55 25.23
N THR A 160 6.98 -14.92 24.00
CA THR A 160 7.92 -14.87 22.88
C THR A 160 8.36 -13.44 22.66
N ALA A 161 9.66 -13.19 22.69
CA ALA A 161 10.23 -11.89 22.38
C ALA A 161 10.00 -11.57 20.89
N LYS A 162 9.41 -10.40 20.63
CA LYS A 162 9.11 -9.89 19.28
C LYS A 162 10.00 -8.69 19.00
N ALA A 163 10.47 -8.53 17.76
CA ALA A 163 11.16 -7.32 17.37
C ALA A 163 10.22 -6.10 17.46
N ARG A 164 10.76 -4.95 17.86
CA ARG A 164 10.05 -3.66 17.84
C ARG A 164 10.37 -2.92 16.57
N TYR A 165 9.42 -2.11 16.10
CA TYR A 165 9.62 -1.22 14.96
C TYR A 165 9.14 0.19 15.23
N VAL A 166 9.81 1.15 14.59
CA VAL A 166 9.38 2.54 14.49
C VAL A 166 9.01 2.81 13.03
N ASP A 167 7.91 3.52 12.79
CA ASP A 167 7.48 3.95 11.45
C ASP A 167 7.08 5.43 11.48
N PHE A 168 7.88 6.29 10.83
CA PHE A 168 7.49 7.66 10.50
C PHE A 168 6.58 7.65 9.27
N ASN A 169 5.29 7.41 9.52
CA ASN A 169 4.35 6.99 8.49
C ASN A 169 4.06 8.04 7.43
N GLN A 170 4.15 9.33 7.77
CA GLN A 170 3.93 10.42 6.81
C GLN A 170 5.12 10.66 5.87
N GLY A 171 6.21 9.90 6.04
CA GLY A 171 7.40 10.06 5.21
C GLY A 171 8.43 11.01 5.79
N THR A 172 9.66 10.84 5.35
CA THR A 172 10.77 11.74 5.57
C THR A 172 11.10 12.46 4.26
N ASP A 173 11.53 13.71 4.37
CA ASP A 173 11.88 14.54 3.22
C ASP A 173 13.35 14.31 2.84
N ALA A 174 13.57 13.72 1.66
CA ALA A 174 14.92 13.40 1.17
C ALA A 174 15.86 14.62 1.11
N ARG A 175 15.30 15.83 1.02
CA ARG A 175 16.09 17.08 0.95
C ARG A 175 16.78 17.42 2.27
N TYR A 176 16.26 16.95 3.40
CA TYR A 176 16.87 17.15 4.71
C TYR A 176 17.80 16.01 5.10
N VAL A 177 17.87 14.93 4.32
CA VAL A 177 18.72 13.79 4.66
C VAL A 177 20.19 14.17 4.54
N THR A 178 20.92 13.99 5.63
CA THR A 178 22.39 14.08 5.71
C THR A 178 22.96 12.78 6.27
N ASP A 179 24.27 12.61 6.15
CA ASP A 179 24.97 11.46 6.71
C ASP A 179 24.77 11.34 8.23
N GLU A 180 24.90 12.46 8.95
CA GLU A 180 24.71 12.53 10.41
C GLU A 180 23.27 12.18 10.83
N LEU A 181 22.27 12.71 10.12
CA LEU A 181 20.86 12.45 10.43
C LEU A 181 20.50 11.00 10.15
N MET A 182 21.01 10.41 9.06
CA MET A 182 20.76 9.01 8.74
C MET A 182 21.46 8.07 9.72
N ASN A 183 22.70 8.40 10.13
CA ASN A 183 23.39 7.68 11.20
C ASN A 183 22.56 7.65 12.48
N LYS A 184 22.06 8.84 12.90
CA LYS A 184 21.24 8.96 14.10
C LYS A 184 19.92 8.19 13.96
N MET A 185 19.26 8.27 12.80
CA MET A 185 18.04 7.50 12.51
C MET A 185 18.27 5.98 12.61
N SER A 186 19.45 5.49 12.26
CA SER A 186 19.77 4.06 12.33
C SER A 186 19.85 3.51 13.77
N GLU A 187 19.92 4.37 14.79
CA GLU A 187 19.97 3.95 16.19
C GLU A 187 18.62 3.44 16.73
N ILE A 188 17.52 3.65 15.99
CA ILE A 188 16.18 3.16 16.30
C ILE A 188 15.78 2.05 15.31
N PRO A 189 14.85 1.16 15.65
CA PRO A 189 14.47 0.06 14.76
C PRO A 189 13.47 0.53 13.69
N ILE A 190 13.90 1.44 12.83
CA ILE A 190 13.06 2.00 11.76
C ILE A 190 12.71 0.91 10.73
N ARG A 191 11.41 0.69 10.48
CA ARG A 191 10.91 -0.28 9.49
C ARG A 191 9.45 0.00 9.09
N PRO A 192 9.18 0.37 7.82
CA PRO A 192 10.14 0.83 6.82
C PRO A 192 10.65 2.24 7.12
N LEU A 193 11.80 2.62 6.56
CA LEU A 193 12.11 4.05 6.39
C LEU A 193 11.35 4.58 5.19
N ARG A 194 10.47 5.56 5.42
CA ARG A 194 9.67 6.19 4.37
C ARG A 194 10.39 7.43 3.85
N VAL A 195 10.74 7.47 2.57
CA VAL A 195 11.38 8.64 1.93
C VAL A 195 10.49 9.12 0.80
N ALA A 196 10.04 10.38 0.85
CA ALA A 196 9.16 10.92 -0.20
C ALA A 196 9.88 11.09 -1.54
N PHE A 197 9.23 10.75 -2.66
CA PHE A 197 9.74 10.93 -4.02
C PHE A 197 8.66 11.50 -4.95
N ASP A 198 8.13 12.68 -4.57
CA ASP A 198 6.92 13.25 -5.16
C ASP A 198 7.09 13.81 -6.58
N TYR A 199 8.32 14.09 -7.02
CA TYR A 199 8.60 14.63 -8.36
C TYR A 199 9.99 14.21 -8.84
N LEU A 200 10.18 14.06 -10.16
CA LEU A 200 11.43 13.54 -10.71
C LEU A 200 12.63 14.47 -10.45
N GLY A 201 12.40 15.79 -10.40
CA GLY A 201 13.45 16.78 -10.14
C GLY A 201 14.17 16.69 -8.78
N MET A 202 13.74 15.83 -7.85
CA MET A 202 14.47 15.53 -6.60
C MET A 202 15.21 14.19 -6.62
N GLU A 203 15.38 13.58 -7.79
CA GLU A 203 16.07 12.29 -7.96
C GLU A 203 17.43 12.25 -7.25
N LYS A 204 18.27 13.27 -7.41
CA LYS A 204 19.60 13.31 -6.77
C LYS A 204 19.51 13.21 -5.25
N GLN A 205 18.59 13.96 -4.64
CA GLN A 205 18.38 13.94 -3.19
C GLN A 205 17.79 12.60 -2.74
N TYR A 206 16.85 12.06 -3.50
CA TYR A 206 16.23 10.77 -3.22
C TYR A 206 17.25 9.62 -3.26
N VAL A 207 18.01 9.49 -4.35
CA VAL A 207 19.05 8.48 -4.54
C VAL A 207 20.10 8.59 -3.42
N ASN A 208 20.54 9.80 -3.08
CA ASN A 208 21.47 10.01 -1.97
C ASN A 208 20.89 9.52 -0.63
N ALA A 209 19.62 9.81 -0.35
CA ALA A 209 18.96 9.35 0.87
C ALA A 209 18.88 7.82 0.96
N VAL A 210 18.54 7.13 -0.14
CA VAL A 210 18.49 5.67 -0.20
C VAL A 210 19.89 5.06 -0.01
N ARG A 211 20.93 5.62 -0.65
CA ARG A 211 22.31 5.17 -0.47
C ARG A 211 22.81 5.35 0.96
N LEU A 212 22.46 6.47 1.62
CA LEU A 212 22.77 6.68 3.03
C LEU A 212 22.03 5.70 3.94
N ALA A 213 20.76 5.39 3.65
CA ALA A 213 20.02 4.37 4.37
C ALA A 213 20.72 2.99 4.25
N ALA A 214 21.17 2.62 3.06
CA ALA A 214 21.94 1.40 2.82
C ALA A 214 23.26 1.39 3.61
N LYS A 215 24.01 2.50 3.58
CA LYS A 215 25.26 2.69 4.33
C LYS A 215 25.07 2.40 5.83
N TYR A 216 23.94 2.81 6.39
CA TYR A 216 23.60 2.62 7.80
C TYR A 216 22.72 1.39 8.08
N ASP A 217 22.70 0.42 7.17
CA ASP A 217 22.05 -0.89 7.33
C ASP A 217 20.52 -0.80 7.56
N ILE A 218 19.87 0.21 6.97
CA ILE A 218 18.41 0.33 6.89
C ILE A 218 17.97 -0.34 5.60
N LYS A 219 17.53 -1.60 5.68
CA LYS A 219 17.28 -2.46 4.51
C LYS A 219 15.88 -2.35 3.91
N GLU A 220 14.92 -1.85 4.68
CA GLU A 220 13.51 -1.78 4.28
C GLU A 220 13.08 -0.34 4.14
N LEU A 221 12.77 0.04 2.91
CA LEU A 221 12.36 1.39 2.55
C LEU A 221 11.01 1.36 1.86
N SER A 222 10.31 2.48 1.95
CA SER A 222 9.17 2.74 1.09
C SER A 222 9.05 4.20 0.72
N ASN A 223 8.21 4.48 -0.26
CA ASN A 223 7.96 5.84 -0.71
C ASN A 223 6.51 5.99 -1.17
N TYR A 224 6.01 7.21 -1.06
CA TYR A 224 4.78 7.63 -1.74
C TYR A 224 5.18 8.32 -3.04
N LEU A 225 4.56 7.94 -4.14
CA LEU A 225 4.79 8.51 -5.47
C LEU A 225 3.53 9.24 -5.92
N LEU A 226 3.48 10.56 -5.71
CA LEU A 226 2.38 11.37 -6.21
C LEU A 226 2.36 11.33 -7.75
N TYR A 227 1.20 11.05 -8.34
CA TYR A 227 0.99 11.17 -9.79
C TYR A 227 -0.29 11.93 -10.10
N ASN A 228 -0.52 12.28 -11.37
CA ASN A 228 -1.70 13.03 -11.81
C ASN A 228 -1.74 14.48 -11.28
N PHE A 229 -0.59 15.06 -10.91
CA PHE A 229 -0.53 16.46 -10.47
C PHE A 229 0.01 17.38 -11.58
N LYS A 230 1.32 17.51 -11.65
CA LYS A 230 2.06 18.24 -12.69
C LYS A 230 2.98 17.32 -13.48
N ASP A 231 3.11 16.08 -13.02
CA ASP A 231 3.96 15.08 -13.60
C ASP A 231 3.31 14.51 -14.87
N LYS A 232 4.14 14.08 -15.80
CA LYS A 232 3.73 13.25 -16.93
C LYS A 232 3.79 11.76 -16.57
N PRO A 233 3.05 10.87 -17.27
CA PRO A 233 3.07 9.43 -16.98
C PRO A 233 4.48 8.82 -16.95
N GLU A 234 5.35 9.18 -17.89
CA GLU A 234 6.73 8.69 -17.96
C GLU A 234 7.57 9.07 -16.73
N GLU A 235 7.26 10.19 -16.06
CA GLU A 235 7.93 10.58 -14.82
C GLU A 235 7.49 9.74 -13.62
N LEU A 236 6.23 9.25 -13.60
CA LEU A 236 5.83 8.22 -12.62
C LEU A 236 6.59 6.92 -12.89
N TYR A 237 6.66 6.48 -14.15
CA TYR A 237 7.41 5.29 -14.53
C TYR A 237 8.87 5.37 -14.08
N ARG A 238 9.58 6.45 -14.44
CA ARG A 238 10.99 6.61 -14.10
C ARG A 238 11.24 6.59 -12.59
N ARG A 239 10.35 7.20 -11.79
CA ARG A 239 10.45 7.14 -10.32
C ARG A 239 10.30 5.72 -9.76
N MET A 240 9.40 4.91 -10.33
CA MET A 240 9.28 3.50 -9.95
C MET A 240 10.51 2.70 -10.39
N GLU A 241 10.97 2.90 -11.62
CA GLU A 241 12.16 2.24 -12.18
C GLU A 241 13.42 2.50 -11.34
N ILE A 242 13.65 3.75 -10.92
CA ILE A 242 14.76 4.12 -10.01
C ILE A 242 14.72 3.30 -8.72
N ASN A 243 13.53 3.03 -8.16
CA ASN A 243 13.41 2.20 -6.96
C ASN A 243 13.77 0.73 -7.21
N ILE A 244 13.45 0.20 -8.39
CA ILE A 244 13.84 -1.15 -8.78
C ILE A 244 15.36 -1.23 -8.94
N GLU A 245 15.95 -0.27 -9.67
CA GLU A 245 17.40 -0.16 -9.89
C GLU A 245 18.15 -0.08 -8.54
N LEU A 246 17.71 0.79 -7.63
CA LEU A 246 18.33 0.95 -6.31
C LEU A 246 18.15 -0.29 -5.41
N ALA A 247 16.99 -0.94 -5.49
CA ALA A 247 16.74 -2.16 -4.71
C ALA A 247 17.69 -3.29 -5.12
N GLU A 248 17.90 -3.47 -6.43
CA GLU A 248 18.83 -4.47 -6.97
C GLU A 248 20.29 -4.11 -6.67
N GLU A 249 20.69 -2.86 -6.95
CA GLU A 249 22.07 -2.40 -6.78
C GLU A 249 22.53 -2.50 -5.33
N LEU A 250 21.67 -2.10 -4.38
CA LEU A 250 22.02 -1.99 -2.96
C LEU A 250 21.53 -3.19 -2.13
N ASN A 251 20.90 -4.19 -2.76
CA ASN A 251 20.25 -5.32 -2.08
C ASN A 251 19.29 -4.88 -0.96
N LEU A 252 18.40 -3.94 -1.30
CA LEU A 252 17.39 -3.37 -0.42
C LEU A 252 16.00 -3.89 -0.78
N HIS A 253 15.08 -3.85 0.19
CA HIS A 253 13.66 -4.03 -0.06
C HIS A 253 12.98 -2.66 -0.12
N ILE A 254 12.70 -2.18 -1.33
CA ILE A 254 12.02 -0.90 -1.58
C ILE A 254 10.64 -1.17 -2.16
N PHE A 255 9.60 -0.66 -1.53
CA PHE A 255 8.23 -0.73 -2.05
C PHE A 255 7.60 0.65 -2.21
N SER A 256 6.96 0.87 -3.34
CA SER A 256 6.42 2.18 -3.71
C SER A 256 4.89 2.17 -3.66
N PHE A 257 4.31 3.30 -3.25
CA PHE A 257 2.87 3.54 -3.25
C PHE A 257 2.53 4.68 -4.20
N PRO A 258 2.16 4.40 -5.46
CA PRO A 258 1.64 5.43 -6.35
C PRO A 258 0.30 5.98 -5.83
N MET A 259 0.26 7.29 -5.60
CA MET A 259 -0.89 7.99 -5.02
C MET A 259 -1.43 9.01 -6.01
N LYS A 260 -2.68 8.83 -6.44
CA LYS A 260 -3.35 9.77 -7.35
C LYS A 260 -3.55 11.10 -6.63
N TYR A 261 -3.09 12.20 -7.23
CA TYR A 261 -3.41 13.54 -6.76
C TYR A 261 -4.91 13.84 -6.92
N ILE A 262 -5.47 14.42 -5.86
CA ILE A 262 -6.83 14.96 -5.80
C ILE A 262 -6.72 16.38 -5.23
N PRO A 263 -7.30 17.41 -5.89
CA PRO A 263 -7.32 18.76 -5.37
C PRO A 263 -7.93 18.86 -3.97
N LEU A 264 -7.39 19.74 -3.15
CA LEU A 264 -7.86 19.95 -1.77
C LEU A 264 -9.09 20.85 -1.68
N PHE A 265 -9.28 21.72 -2.69
CA PHE A 265 -10.35 22.72 -2.74
C PHE A 265 -10.95 22.81 -4.14
N GLY A 266 -12.10 23.49 -4.23
CA GLY A 266 -12.85 23.67 -5.47
C GLY A 266 -13.82 22.54 -5.76
N GLU A 267 -14.46 22.58 -6.93
CA GLU A 267 -15.44 21.57 -7.34
C GLU A 267 -14.78 20.19 -7.47
N ASP A 268 -13.57 20.15 -8.02
CA ASP A 268 -12.79 18.92 -8.19
C ASP A 268 -12.48 18.18 -6.89
N ALA A 269 -12.47 18.87 -5.75
CA ALA A 269 -12.24 18.25 -4.44
C ALA A 269 -13.46 17.45 -3.94
N LYS A 270 -14.65 17.67 -4.51
CA LYS A 270 -15.89 17.00 -4.11
C LYS A 270 -16.03 15.60 -4.73
N HIS A 271 -15.26 15.31 -5.78
CA HIS A 271 -15.34 14.04 -6.51
C HIS A 271 -13.96 13.49 -6.86
N ARG A 272 -13.83 12.17 -7.05
CA ARG A 272 -12.54 11.51 -7.31
C ARG A 272 -12.12 11.50 -8.80
N GLU A 273 -12.79 12.31 -9.61
CA GLU A 273 -12.69 12.29 -11.07
C GLU A 273 -11.60 13.20 -11.64
N TYR A 274 -10.91 13.99 -10.81
CA TYR A 274 -9.87 14.90 -11.28
C TYR A 274 -8.82 14.20 -12.17
N VAL A 275 -8.49 14.84 -13.29
CA VAL A 275 -7.45 14.42 -14.24
C VAL A 275 -6.52 15.60 -14.46
N GLY A 276 -5.22 15.39 -14.22
CA GLY A 276 -4.19 16.41 -14.39
C GLY A 276 -3.83 16.64 -15.86
N ASN A 277 -3.13 17.74 -16.15
CA ASN A 277 -2.91 18.25 -17.51
C ASN A 277 -2.19 17.29 -18.47
N HIS A 278 -1.41 16.34 -17.96
CA HIS A 278 -0.66 15.36 -18.76
C HIS A 278 -1.25 13.96 -18.71
N TRP A 279 -2.42 13.82 -18.09
CA TRP A 279 -3.10 12.56 -17.88
C TRP A 279 -4.45 12.57 -18.60
N ASN A 280 -4.99 11.38 -18.83
CA ASN A 280 -6.34 11.18 -19.34
C ASN A 280 -7.04 10.08 -18.51
N LYS A 281 -8.37 9.94 -18.67
CA LYS A 281 -9.16 8.98 -17.90
C LYS A 281 -8.65 7.55 -18.09
N LYS A 282 -8.22 7.20 -19.30
CA LYS A 282 -7.70 5.88 -19.64
C LYS A 282 -6.43 5.54 -18.86
N TYR A 283 -5.44 6.43 -18.85
CA TYR A 283 -4.17 6.20 -18.15
C TYR A 283 -4.38 6.06 -16.64
N ILE A 284 -5.24 6.91 -16.06
CA ILE A 284 -5.58 6.82 -14.64
C ILE A 284 -6.23 5.48 -14.31
N ARG A 285 -7.17 5.00 -15.13
CA ARG A 285 -7.84 3.70 -14.94
C ARG A 285 -6.90 2.52 -15.15
N ALA A 286 -5.92 2.63 -16.06
CA ALA A 286 -4.90 1.62 -16.25
C ALA A 286 -4.02 1.48 -15.00
N ILE A 287 -3.49 2.59 -14.47
CA ILE A 287 -2.73 2.58 -13.19
C ILE A 287 -3.57 2.01 -12.06
N GLN A 288 -4.83 2.44 -11.90
CA GLN A 288 -5.72 1.91 -10.87
C GLN A 288 -5.98 0.41 -11.02
N SER A 289 -6.11 -0.09 -12.25
CA SER A 289 -6.27 -1.51 -12.55
C SER A 289 -5.04 -2.31 -12.13
N ILE A 290 -3.83 -1.81 -12.44
CA ILE A 290 -2.57 -2.41 -11.99
C ILE A 290 -2.51 -2.41 -10.45
N LEU A 291 -2.79 -1.27 -9.82
CA LEU A 291 -2.73 -1.12 -8.37
C LEU A 291 -3.78 -1.98 -7.65
N ASN A 292 -4.94 -2.24 -8.25
CA ASN A 292 -5.93 -3.14 -7.67
C ASN A 292 -5.42 -4.58 -7.59
N VAL A 293 -4.75 -5.07 -8.64
CA VAL A 293 -4.14 -6.42 -8.66
C VAL A 293 -3.01 -6.52 -7.64
N THR A 294 -2.21 -5.46 -7.52
CA THR A 294 -1.04 -5.41 -6.62
C THR A 294 -1.35 -4.95 -5.20
N LYS A 295 -2.64 -4.72 -4.87
CA LYS A 295 -3.11 -4.17 -3.58
C LYS A 295 -2.44 -2.83 -3.20
N GLY A 296 -2.16 -2.01 -4.21
CA GLY A 296 -1.62 -0.65 -4.08
C GLY A 296 -0.10 -0.57 -3.96
N ILE A 297 0.62 -1.70 -4.10
CA ILE A 297 2.06 -1.79 -3.86
C ILE A 297 2.80 -2.07 -5.15
N VAL A 298 3.86 -1.30 -5.41
CA VAL A 298 4.88 -1.65 -6.40
C VAL A 298 6.07 -2.25 -5.65
N ALA A 299 6.23 -3.57 -5.74
CA ALA A 299 7.30 -4.31 -5.09
C ALA A 299 8.62 -4.21 -5.87
N SER A 300 9.75 -4.49 -5.21
CA SER A 300 11.11 -4.37 -5.77
C SER A 300 11.49 -5.42 -6.83
N GLY A 301 10.65 -6.42 -7.10
CA GLY A 301 11.00 -7.49 -8.04
C GLY A 301 10.88 -7.05 -9.50
N ARG A 302 12.01 -6.99 -10.23
CA ARG A 302 12.07 -6.56 -11.64
C ARG A 302 11.09 -7.29 -12.55
N ASN A 303 11.07 -8.62 -12.56
CA ASN A 303 10.14 -9.38 -13.41
C ASN A 303 8.66 -9.01 -13.14
N PHE A 304 8.32 -8.77 -11.88
CA PHE A 304 6.96 -8.35 -11.52
C PHE A 304 6.68 -6.91 -11.96
N PHE A 305 7.65 -6.02 -11.75
CA PHE A 305 7.58 -4.62 -12.20
C PHE A 305 7.44 -4.52 -13.72
N GLU A 306 8.32 -5.16 -14.49
CA GLU A 306 8.31 -5.11 -15.95
C GLU A 306 7.05 -5.77 -16.51
N ARG A 307 6.56 -6.85 -15.89
CA ARG A 307 5.24 -7.39 -16.24
C ARG A 307 4.18 -6.32 -16.00
N ALA A 308 4.08 -5.75 -14.80
CA ALA A 308 3.02 -4.82 -14.40
C ALA A 308 3.02 -3.49 -15.18
N PHE A 309 4.20 -2.88 -15.37
CA PHE A 309 4.39 -1.53 -15.86
C PHE A 309 5.20 -1.43 -17.16
N GLY A 310 5.69 -2.54 -17.72
CA GLY A 310 6.52 -2.55 -18.93
C GLY A 310 8.01 -2.42 -18.63
N LYS A 311 8.85 -2.94 -19.52
CA LYS A 311 10.31 -2.91 -19.36
C LYS A 311 10.96 -1.56 -19.69
N ASP A 312 10.21 -0.70 -20.36
CA ASP A 312 10.62 0.65 -20.74
C ASP A 312 9.38 1.56 -20.84
N VAL A 313 9.61 2.84 -21.08
CA VAL A 313 8.54 3.85 -21.21
C VAL A 313 7.59 3.54 -22.37
N ASN A 314 8.05 2.92 -23.46
CA ASN A 314 7.18 2.60 -24.59
C ASN A 314 6.20 1.47 -24.23
N GLU A 315 6.68 0.41 -23.60
CA GLU A 315 5.82 -0.66 -23.08
C GLU A 315 4.90 -0.16 -21.96
N PHE A 316 5.36 0.78 -21.14
CA PHE A 316 4.51 1.42 -20.15
C PHE A 316 3.32 2.13 -20.81
N TYR A 317 3.56 2.93 -21.85
CA TYR A 317 2.48 3.54 -22.61
C TYR A 317 1.59 2.52 -23.31
N GLU A 318 2.14 1.43 -23.86
CA GLU A 318 1.33 0.33 -24.41
C GLU A 318 0.37 -0.21 -23.34
N ILE A 319 0.86 -0.48 -22.12
CA ILE A 319 0.02 -0.93 -21.00
C ILE A 319 -1.01 0.14 -20.59
N LEU A 320 -0.65 1.43 -20.60
CA LEU A 320 -1.61 2.50 -20.28
C LEU A 320 -2.78 2.57 -21.27
N HIS A 321 -2.58 2.18 -22.53
CA HIS A 321 -3.66 2.10 -23.53
C HIS A 321 -4.39 0.75 -23.50
N MET A 322 -3.85 -0.29 -22.86
CA MET A 322 -4.45 -1.62 -22.79
C MET A 322 -5.79 -1.63 -22.06
N PRO A 323 -6.82 -2.38 -22.53
CA PRO A 323 -8.10 -2.50 -21.83
C PRO A 323 -7.92 -2.91 -20.36
N GLU A 324 -8.71 -2.31 -19.46
CA GLU A 324 -8.61 -2.56 -18.02
C GLU A 324 -8.80 -4.03 -17.66
N THR A 325 -9.66 -4.75 -18.39
CA THR A 325 -9.86 -6.20 -18.22
C THR A 325 -8.62 -7.01 -18.56
N TYR A 326 -7.85 -6.60 -19.56
CA TYR A 326 -6.58 -7.25 -19.94
C TYR A 326 -5.50 -7.00 -18.89
N ILE A 327 -5.53 -5.85 -18.22
CA ILE A 327 -4.63 -5.54 -17.11
C ILE A 327 -5.00 -6.36 -15.86
N VAL A 328 -6.29 -6.40 -15.48
CA VAL A 328 -6.74 -7.07 -14.26
C VAL A 328 -6.65 -8.60 -14.38
N TYR A 329 -7.06 -9.16 -15.52
CA TYR A 329 -7.09 -10.60 -15.78
C TYR A 329 -5.96 -11.03 -16.73
N ARG A 330 -4.76 -10.44 -16.55
CA ARG A 330 -3.65 -10.58 -17.49
C ARG A 330 -3.31 -12.02 -17.85
N SER A 331 -3.16 -12.93 -16.88
CA SER A 331 -2.84 -14.33 -17.18
C SER A 331 -3.88 -15.00 -18.10
N LEU A 332 -5.17 -14.72 -17.89
CA LEU A 332 -6.25 -15.26 -18.72
C LEU A 332 -6.16 -14.76 -20.17
N PHE A 333 -5.96 -13.46 -20.36
CA PHE A 333 -5.86 -12.88 -21.71
C PHE A 333 -4.54 -13.22 -22.42
N GLU A 334 -3.48 -13.51 -21.67
CA GLU A 334 -2.22 -14.07 -22.20
C GLU A 334 -2.45 -15.51 -22.69
N GLU A 335 -3.07 -16.38 -21.88
CA GLU A 335 -3.34 -17.79 -22.23
C GLU A 335 -4.31 -17.97 -23.42
N THR A 336 -5.17 -16.99 -23.68
CA THR A 336 -6.10 -17.01 -24.82
C THR A 336 -5.47 -16.52 -26.13
N GLY A 337 -4.28 -15.91 -26.08
CA GLY A 337 -3.63 -15.26 -27.24
C GLY A 337 -4.22 -13.90 -27.61
N LEU A 338 -5.30 -13.47 -26.94
CA LEU A 338 -5.95 -12.18 -27.21
C LEU A 338 -5.03 -10.99 -26.90
N THR A 339 -4.14 -11.13 -25.92
CA THR A 339 -3.16 -10.08 -25.60
C THR A 339 -2.22 -9.82 -26.78
N ASP A 340 -1.73 -10.87 -27.45
CA ASP A 340 -0.80 -10.73 -28.57
C ASP A 340 -1.48 -10.16 -29.82
N ILE A 341 -2.74 -10.55 -30.05
CA ILE A 341 -3.58 -9.94 -31.10
C ILE A 341 -3.75 -8.45 -30.82
N TRP A 342 -4.18 -8.08 -29.60
CA TRP A 342 -4.35 -6.68 -29.23
C TRP A 342 -3.06 -5.88 -29.37
N LYS A 343 -1.90 -6.42 -28.96
CA LYS A 343 -0.59 -5.75 -29.11
C LYS A 343 -0.25 -5.52 -30.58
N SER A 344 -0.48 -6.52 -31.43
CA SER A 344 -0.20 -6.43 -32.86
C SER A 344 -1.09 -5.39 -33.54
N GLU A 345 -2.40 -5.42 -33.26
CA GLU A 345 -3.36 -4.44 -33.76
C GLU A 345 -3.07 -3.03 -33.24
N PHE A 346 -2.76 -2.88 -31.94
CA PHE A 346 -2.43 -1.58 -31.33
C PHE A 346 -1.19 -0.96 -31.99
N ARG A 347 -0.12 -1.72 -32.17
CA ARG A 347 1.10 -1.24 -32.84
C ARG A 347 0.86 -0.87 -34.29
N ALA A 348 0.13 -1.70 -35.03
CA ALA A 348 -0.23 -1.41 -36.42
C ALA A 348 -1.07 -0.12 -36.54
N ILE A 349 -2.06 0.07 -35.68
CA ILE A 349 -2.91 1.26 -35.67
C ILE A 349 -2.13 2.50 -35.24
N LYS A 350 -1.24 2.38 -34.26
CA LYS A 350 -0.42 3.50 -33.76
C LYS A 350 0.52 4.07 -34.83
N GLU A 351 1.04 3.23 -35.72
CA GLU A 351 1.87 3.65 -36.86
C GLU A 351 1.04 4.06 -38.10
N SER A 352 -0.29 3.94 -38.03
CA SER A 352 -1.19 4.27 -39.13
C SER A 352 -1.70 5.72 -39.07
N ASN A 353 -2.24 6.21 -40.19
CA ASN A 353 -2.91 7.51 -40.27
C ASN A 353 -4.19 7.63 -39.43
N PHE A 354 -4.65 6.52 -38.80
CA PHE A 354 -5.86 6.49 -37.99
C PHE A 354 -5.58 6.74 -36.50
N TRP A 355 -4.31 6.79 -36.08
CA TRP A 355 -3.95 6.84 -34.66
C TRP A 355 -4.61 7.99 -33.91
N ASP A 356 -4.66 9.20 -34.47
CA ASP A 356 -5.24 10.36 -33.79
C ASP A 356 -6.73 10.17 -33.45
N GLU A 357 -7.50 9.56 -34.36
CA GLU A 357 -8.91 9.23 -34.14
C GLU A 357 -9.06 8.17 -33.04
N VAL A 358 -8.31 7.08 -33.14
CA VAL A 358 -8.35 5.97 -32.17
C VAL A 358 -7.92 6.43 -30.79
N LYS A 359 -6.86 7.24 -30.71
CA LYS A 359 -6.31 7.78 -29.48
C LYS A 359 -7.35 8.60 -28.73
N ILE A 360 -8.07 9.50 -29.41
CA ILE A 360 -9.13 10.31 -28.80
C ILE A 360 -10.22 9.41 -28.19
N ILE A 361 -10.62 8.34 -28.89
CA ILE A 361 -11.65 7.40 -28.39
C ILE A 361 -11.15 6.65 -27.16
N ILE A 362 -9.92 6.11 -27.21
CA ILE A 362 -9.32 5.37 -26.10
C ILE A 362 -9.14 6.24 -24.87
N GLU A 363 -8.58 7.45 -25.02
CA GLU A 363 -8.23 8.33 -23.91
C GLU A 363 -9.44 8.87 -23.15
N ASN A 364 -10.58 9.02 -23.84
CA ASN A 364 -11.87 9.34 -23.23
C ASN A 364 -12.42 8.20 -22.35
N SER A 365 -11.96 6.96 -22.57
CA SER A 365 -12.33 5.77 -21.81
C SER A 365 -13.85 5.54 -21.74
N ASP A 366 -14.52 5.83 -22.85
CA ASP A 366 -15.92 5.50 -23.07
C ASP A 366 -16.04 4.67 -24.35
N PHE A 367 -16.40 3.41 -24.20
CA PHE A 367 -16.48 2.42 -25.28
C PHE A 367 -17.94 2.00 -25.58
N LYS A 368 -18.93 2.76 -25.09
CA LYS A 368 -20.32 2.59 -25.49
C LYS A 368 -20.57 3.21 -26.87
N ASN A 369 -21.48 2.60 -27.64
CA ASN A 369 -21.94 3.05 -28.96
C ASN A 369 -20.77 3.44 -29.89
N LEU A 370 -19.84 2.51 -30.13
CA LEU A 370 -18.63 2.77 -30.92
C LEU A 370 -18.95 3.19 -32.35
N GLU A 371 -20.05 2.69 -32.90
CA GLU A 371 -20.56 3.02 -34.23
C GLU A 371 -20.93 4.51 -34.36
N ASP A 372 -21.23 5.20 -33.27
CA ASP A 372 -21.48 6.64 -33.26
C ASP A 372 -20.17 7.44 -33.26
N LYS A 373 -19.06 6.82 -32.82
CA LYS A 373 -17.75 7.46 -32.65
C LYS A 373 -16.87 7.31 -33.87
N THR A 374 -17.02 6.23 -34.62
CA THR A 374 -16.29 5.99 -35.87
C THR A 374 -17.08 5.09 -36.81
N LYS A 375 -16.88 5.25 -38.12
CA LYS A 375 -17.42 4.38 -39.16
C LYS A 375 -16.34 3.49 -39.80
N ASN A 376 -15.09 3.64 -39.40
CA ASN A 376 -13.98 2.87 -39.97
C ASN A 376 -14.04 1.42 -39.45
N PRO A 377 -14.15 0.41 -40.32
CA PRO A 377 -14.29 -0.99 -39.91
C PRO A 377 -13.06 -1.53 -39.17
N ASP A 378 -11.86 -1.05 -39.47
CA ASP A 378 -10.62 -1.50 -38.84
C ASP A 378 -10.50 -0.93 -37.42
N ILE A 379 -10.86 0.36 -37.24
CA ILE A 379 -10.94 0.97 -35.91
C ILE A 379 -12.01 0.29 -35.07
N LEU A 380 -13.21 0.05 -35.62
CA LEU A 380 -14.29 -0.65 -34.92
C LEU A 380 -13.87 -2.07 -34.53
N SER A 381 -13.12 -2.76 -35.37
CA SER A 381 -12.61 -4.10 -35.07
C SER A 381 -11.68 -4.07 -33.86
N PHE A 382 -10.69 -3.18 -33.86
CA PHE A 382 -9.75 -3.02 -32.76
C PHE A 382 -10.42 -2.57 -31.46
N LEU A 383 -11.37 -1.63 -31.53
CA LEU A 383 -12.05 -1.11 -30.33
C LEU A 383 -12.93 -2.16 -29.63
N LYS A 384 -13.25 -3.30 -30.27
CA LYS A 384 -13.95 -4.43 -29.60
C LYS A 384 -13.19 -5.00 -28.42
N HIS A 385 -11.85 -4.92 -28.41
CA HIS A 385 -11.05 -5.32 -27.26
C HIS A 385 -11.45 -4.56 -25.97
N TYR A 386 -11.93 -3.33 -26.12
CA TYR A 386 -12.34 -2.45 -25.01
C TYR A 386 -13.80 -2.62 -24.59
N THR A 387 -14.59 -3.39 -25.33
CA THR A 387 -15.99 -3.67 -24.97
C THR A 387 -16.13 -4.87 -24.03
N ILE A 388 -15.05 -5.62 -23.77
CA ILE A 388 -15.04 -6.76 -22.86
C ILE A 388 -15.17 -6.25 -21.42
N THR A 389 -16.24 -6.67 -20.75
CA THR A 389 -16.57 -6.30 -19.38
C THR A 389 -16.04 -7.33 -18.38
N ARG A 390 -16.15 -7.02 -17.08
CA ARG A 390 -15.82 -7.98 -16.01
C ARG A 390 -16.79 -9.14 -15.96
N ASP A 391 -18.05 -8.92 -16.30
CA ASP A 391 -19.09 -9.95 -16.27
C ASP A 391 -18.82 -11.01 -17.35
N ASP A 392 -18.31 -10.58 -18.51
CA ASP A 392 -17.84 -11.51 -19.56
C ASP A 392 -16.72 -12.44 -19.07
N VAL A 393 -16.00 -12.07 -18.00
CA VAL A 393 -14.87 -12.84 -17.45
C VAL A 393 -15.27 -13.70 -16.23
N ASN A 394 -16.32 -13.33 -15.49
CA ASN A 394 -16.69 -13.96 -14.23
C ASN A 394 -17.60 -15.20 -14.36
N GLU A 395 -18.08 -15.54 -15.56
CA GLU A 395 -18.83 -16.80 -15.79
C GLU A 395 -17.87 -18.01 -15.83
N GLU A 396 -18.02 -18.91 -14.85
CA GLU A 396 -17.25 -20.15 -14.64
C GLU A 396 -16.88 -20.89 -15.93
N ASP A 397 -15.58 -21.08 -16.19
CA ASP A 397 -14.83 -22.06 -17.03
C ASP A 397 -15.39 -22.54 -18.40
N LYS A 398 -16.57 -22.11 -18.84
CA LYS A 398 -17.20 -22.39 -20.13
C LYS A 398 -17.24 -21.16 -21.03
N GLU A 399 -17.16 -19.95 -20.46
CA GLU A 399 -17.11 -18.70 -21.24
C GLU A 399 -15.71 -18.36 -21.74
N VAL A 400 -14.62 -18.82 -21.12
CA VAL A 400 -13.26 -18.68 -21.69
C VAL A 400 -13.15 -19.41 -23.04
N GLU A 401 -13.83 -20.55 -23.16
CA GLU A 401 -13.91 -21.34 -24.41
C GLU A 401 -14.88 -20.72 -25.43
N LYS A 402 -15.92 -20.00 -24.99
CA LYS A 402 -16.81 -19.21 -25.86
C LYS A 402 -16.24 -17.86 -26.27
N ILE A 403 -15.45 -17.19 -25.43
CA ILE A 403 -14.61 -16.04 -25.79
C ILE A 403 -13.58 -16.51 -26.82
N ARG A 404 -12.86 -17.61 -26.56
CA ARG A 404 -12.02 -18.26 -27.60
C ARG A 404 -12.81 -18.54 -28.88
N LYS A 405 -14.03 -19.11 -28.84
CA LYS A 405 -14.86 -19.37 -30.05
C LYS A 405 -15.40 -18.11 -30.74
N ARG A 406 -15.78 -17.06 -29.99
CA ARG A 406 -16.29 -15.77 -30.51
C ARG A 406 -15.17 -14.97 -31.18
N TYR A 407 -13.95 -15.05 -30.64
CA TYR A 407 -12.76 -14.38 -31.16
C TYR A 407 -11.90 -15.26 -32.10
N ASN A 408 -12.13 -16.58 -32.17
CA ASN A 408 -11.54 -17.44 -33.21
C ASN A 408 -11.99 -17.05 -34.64
N ASN A 409 -13.10 -16.31 -34.77
CA ASN A 409 -13.50 -15.69 -36.03
C ASN A 409 -12.67 -14.44 -36.41
N LEU A 410 -11.96 -13.83 -35.46
CA LEU A 410 -10.92 -12.81 -35.71
C LEU A 410 -9.60 -13.49 -36.08
N ILE A 411 -9.24 -14.59 -35.39
CA ILE A 411 -8.01 -15.38 -35.66
C ILE A 411 -8.00 -16.01 -37.07
N LYS A 412 -9.16 -16.35 -37.64
CA LYS A 412 -9.26 -16.90 -39.02
C LYS A 412 -9.21 -15.86 -40.14
N LYS A 413 -9.12 -14.58 -39.80
CA LYS A 413 -8.99 -13.48 -40.76
C LYS A 413 -7.81 -12.62 -40.36
N ASP A 414 -6.61 -13.16 -40.56
CA ASP A 414 -5.43 -12.33 -40.71
C ASP A 414 -5.65 -11.40 -41.92
N LYS A 415 -6.09 -10.18 -41.62
CA LYS A 415 -6.49 -9.17 -42.61
C LYS A 415 -5.45 -8.06 -42.76
N PHE A 416 -4.42 -8.05 -41.91
CA PHE A 416 -3.34 -7.07 -41.98
C PHE A 416 -2.16 -7.53 -42.85
N VAL A 417 -2.20 -8.76 -43.40
CA VAL A 417 -1.30 -9.21 -44.48
C VAL A 417 -1.29 -8.25 -45.67
N ASN A 418 -2.39 -7.54 -45.94
CA ASN A 418 -2.48 -6.60 -47.07
C ASN A 418 -2.12 -5.15 -46.73
N LEU A 419 -1.80 -4.83 -45.48
CA LEU A 419 -1.35 -3.49 -45.07
C LEU A 419 0.17 -3.40 -44.91
N THR A 420 0.88 -4.49 -45.19
CA THR A 420 2.34 -4.53 -45.29
C THR A 420 2.72 -4.88 -46.73
N LEU A 421 3.48 -3.98 -47.38
CA LEU A 421 4.11 -4.08 -48.72
C LEU A 421 3.31 -3.53 -49.91
N THR A 422 3.61 -2.28 -50.27
CA THR A 422 4.13 -1.93 -51.62
C THR A 422 4.96 -0.65 -51.56
N TYR A 423 6.22 -0.80 -51.18
CA TYR A 423 7.30 -0.03 -51.81
C TYR A 423 8.32 -1.08 -52.23
N ASP A 424 8.41 -1.33 -53.53
CA ASP A 424 9.67 -1.66 -54.19
C ASP A 424 9.53 -1.45 -55.71
N PHE A 425 10.50 -0.69 -56.20
CA PHE A 425 10.94 -0.40 -57.56
C PHE A 425 10.49 -1.34 -58.69
N GLU A 426 9.76 -0.79 -59.66
CA GLU A 426 10.18 -0.64 -61.08
C GLU A 426 9.59 0.64 -61.66
#